data_AF-A0A9J6GIZ0-F1
#
_entry.id   AF-A0A9J6GIZ0-F1
#
_cell.length_a   1.000
_cell.length_b   1.000
_cell.length_c   1.000
_cell.angle_alpha   90.00
_cell.angle_beta   90.00
_cell.angle_gamma   90.00
#
_symmetry.space_group_name_H-M   'P 1'
#
loop_
_entity.id
_entity.type
_entity.pdbx_description
1 polymer ?
#
loop_
_entity_poly.entity_id
_entity_poly.type
_entity_poly.pdbx_seq_one_letter_code
_entity_poly.pdbx_strand_id
1 'polypeptide(L)'
;MESYIDEFGGIRFQNAAGVSVSGFLELLSFCLRSTFIQYDGKPWLQREGICIGSRIAPILGDLFLSKLDNIVAGCLDNMTVVRVVV
;
A
#
# COMPACT_ATOMS: atom_id res chain seq x y z
N MET A 1 7.87 1.72 6.07
CA MET A 1 6.53 1.29 6.53
C MET A 1 6.62 0.88 7.98
N GLU A 2 7.54 -0.02 8.32
CA GLU A 2 7.93 -0.34 9.71
C GLU A 2 8.23 0.92 10.55
N SER A 3 9.09 1.81 10.07
CA SER A 3 9.43 3.07 10.76
C SER A 3 8.24 3.99 11.04
N TYR A 4 7.21 3.99 10.18
CA TYR A 4 6.00 4.79 10.38
C TYR A 4 5.07 4.15 11.42
N ILE A 5 4.99 2.81 11.46
CA ILE A 5 4.13 2.15 12.45
C ILE A 5 4.73 2.28 13.86
N ASP A 6 6.06 2.18 13.98
CA ASP A 6 6.74 2.39 15.25
C ASP A 6 6.59 3.84 15.75
N GLU A 7 6.67 4.83 14.85
CA GLU A 7 6.50 6.26 15.17
C GLU A 7 5.06 6.62 15.58
N PHE A 8 4.04 6.00 14.97
CA PHE A 8 2.63 6.34 15.18
C PHE A 8 1.83 5.36 16.06
N GLY A 9 2.45 4.30 16.59
CA GLY A 9 1.84 3.45 17.62
C GLY A 9 2.07 1.94 17.51
N GLY A 10 3.31 1.48 17.34
CA GLY A 10 3.64 0.05 17.21
C GLY A 10 3.11 -0.84 18.34
N ILE A 11 3.15 -0.36 19.59
CA ILE A 11 2.59 -1.09 20.75
C ILE A 11 1.06 -1.22 20.67
N ARG A 12 0.36 -0.16 20.23
CA ARG A 12 -1.11 -0.20 20.07
C ARG A 12 -1.50 -1.15 18.94
N PHE A 13 -0.77 -1.11 17.83
CA PHE A 13 -0.95 -2.04 16.73
C PHE A 13 -0.79 -3.49 17.22
N GLN A 14 0.32 -3.79 17.88
CA GLN A 14 0.62 -5.14 18.35
C GLN A 14 -0.42 -5.65 19.36
N ASN A 15 -0.87 -4.80 20.28
CA ASN A 15 -1.91 -5.14 21.25
C ASN A 15 -3.27 -5.43 20.59
N ALA A 16 -3.60 -4.75 19.48
CA ALA A 16 -4.86 -4.96 18.76
C ALA A 16 -4.80 -6.14 17.78
N ALA A 17 -3.69 -6.27 17.04
CA ALA A 17 -3.53 -7.26 15.98
C ALA A 17 -2.99 -8.61 16.48
N GLY A 18 -2.39 -8.65 17.68
CA GLY A 18 -1.78 -9.86 18.24
C GLY A 18 -0.51 -10.32 17.53
N VAL A 19 0.06 -9.50 16.65
CA VAL A 19 1.27 -9.79 15.87
C VAL A 19 2.22 -8.60 15.93
N SER A 20 3.53 -8.85 15.83
CA SER A 20 4.49 -7.76 15.68
C SER A 20 4.28 -7.03 14.35
N VAL A 21 4.75 -5.78 14.28
CA VAL A 21 4.77 -5.01 13.03
C VAL A 21 5.51 -5.79 11.93
N SER A 22 6.67 -6.35 12.25
CA SER A 22 7.47 -7.16 11.34
C SER A 22 6.71 -8.39 10.83
N GLY A 23 6.05 -9.13 11.72
CA GLY A 23 5.27 -10.32 11.35
C GLY A 23 4.06 -9.97 10.48
N PHE A 24 3.42 -8.82 10.74
CA PHE A 24 2.37 -8.31 9.87
C PHE A 24 2.90 -7.94 8.48
N LEU A 25 4.05 -7.28 8.38
CA LEU A 25 4.65 -6.92 7.10
C LEU A 25 5.10 -8.16 6.32
N GLU A 26 5.61 -9.19 6.99
CA GLU A 26 5.93 -10.48 6.39
C GLU A 26 4.67 -11.13 5.80
N LEU A 27 3.58 -11.19 6.58
CA LEU A 27 2.30 -11.73 6.12
C LEU A 27 1.76 -10.94 4.92
N LEU A 28 1.78 -9.61 4.99
CA LEU A 28 1.35 -8.74 3.90
C LEU A 28 2.18 -8.99 2.63
N SER A 29 3.50 -9.10 2.78
CA SER A 29 4.40 -9.37 1.68
C SER A 29 4.17 -10.75 1.05
N PHE A 30 3.85 -11.75 1.87
CA PHE A 30 3.45 -13.08 1.41
C PHE A 30 2.13 -13.03 0.63
N CYS A 31 1.11 -12.33 1.15
CA CYS A 31 -0.17 -12.17 0.47
C CYS A 31 -0.02 -11.51 -0.90
N LEU A 32 0.80 -10.46 -1.00
CA LEU A 32 1.06 -9.78 -2.27
C LEU A 32 1.73 -10.69 -3.30
N ARG A 33 2.69 -11.52 -2.85
CA ARG A 33 3.43 -12.46 -3.71
C ARG A 33 2.64 -13.71 -4.08
N SER A 34 1.57 -14.02 -3.36
CA SER A 34 0.76 -15.24 -3.54
C SER A 34 -0.55 -14.97 -4.29
N THR A 35 -0.59 -13.91 -5.10
CA THR A 35 -1.80 -13.50 -5.80
C THR A 35 -1.96 -14.26 -7.11
N PHE A 36 -2.68 -15.38 -7.05
CA PHE A 36 -3.03 -16.18 -8.22
C PHE A 36 -4.46 -15.91 -8.68
N ILE A 37 -4.64 -15.82 -10.00
CA ILE A 37 -5.93 -15.68 -10.66
C ILE A 37 -6.14 -16.87 -11.60
N GLN A 38 -7.35 -17.40 -11.63
CA GLN A 38 -7.71 -18.46 -12.57
C GLN A 38 -8.31 -17.84 -13.83
N TYR A 39 -7.72 -18.15 -14.98
CA TYR A 39 -8.21 -17.72 -16.28
C TYR A 39 -8.08 -18.88 -17.27
N ASP A 40 -9.18 -19.20 -17.97
CA ASP A 40 -9.27 -20.34 -18.90
C ASP A 40 -8.79 -21.67 -18.28
N GLY A 41 -9.24 -21.95 -17.06
CA GLY A 41 -8.88 -23.17 -16.32
C GLY A 41 -7.42 -23.26 -15.89
N LYS A 42 -6.60 -22.22 -16.12
CA LYS A 42 -5.18 -22.18 -15.77
C LYS A 42 -4.91 -21.15 -14.67
N PRO A 43 -4.01 -21.44 -13.72
CA PRO A 43 -3.58 -20.45 -12.74
C PRO A 43 -2.56 -19.50 -13.38
N TRP A 44 -2.71 -18.21 -13.10
CA TRP A 44 -1.79 -17.16 -13.49
C TRP A 44 -1.34 -16.40 -12.25
N LEU A 45 -0.06 -16.11 -12.16
CA LEU A 45 0.49 -15.30 -11.08
C LEU A 45 0.48 -13.83 -11.51
N GLN A 46 -0.08 -12.97 -10.67
CA GLN A 46 0.05 -11.53 -10.86
C GLN A 46 1.47 -11.08 -10.53
N ARG A 47 2.20 -10.61 -11.55
CA ARG A 47 3.60 -10.19 -11.41
C ARG A 47 3.75 -8.76 -10.91
N GLU A 48 2.80 -7.89 -11.23
CA GLU A 48 2.86 -6.46 -10.93
C GLU A 48 1.53 -5.96 -10.35
N GLY A 49 1.65 -5.08 -9.35
CA GLY A 49 0.51 -4.51 -8.64
C GLY A 49 -0.20 -5.52 -7.73
N ILE A 50 -1.44 -5.19 -7.38
CA ILE A 50 -2.33 -6.02 -6.56
C ILE A 50 -3.56 -6.42 -7.36
N CYS A 51 -4.13 -7.61 -7.10
CA CYS A 51 -5.31 -8.07 -7.83
C CYS A 51 -6.54 -7.23 -7.52
N ILE A 52 -7.20 -6.78 -8.58
CA ILE A 52 -8.51 -6.14 -8.51
C ILE A 52 -9.50 -7.19 -7.98
N GLY A 53 -10.21 -6.85 -6.90
CA GLY A 53 -11.08 -7.79 -6.16
C GLY A 53 -10.47 -8.34 -4.86
N SER A 54 -9.18 -8.12 -4.62
CA SER A 54 -8.60 -8.39 -3.29
C SER A 54 -9.15 -7.41 -2.25
N ARG A 55 -9.53 -7.90 -1.07
CA ARG A 55 -10.04 -7.05 0.03
C ARG A 55 -9.00 -6.04 0.53
N ILE A 56 -7.72 -6.34 0.37
CA ILE A 56 -6.62 -5.44 0.76
C ILE A 56 -6.25 -4.45 -0.35
N ALA A 57 -6.75 -4.62 -1.58
CA ALA A 57 -6.39 -3.75 -2.71
C ALA A 57 -6.79 -2.28 -2.51
N PRO A 58 -8.00 -1.94 -2.01
CA PRO A 58 -8.36 -0.54 -1.80
C PRO A 58 -7.43 0.15 -0.79
N ILE A 59 -7.20 -0.49 0.36
CA ILE A 59 -6.40 0.07 1.46
C ILE A 59 -4.94 0.26 1.02
N LEU A 60 -4.37 -0.71 0.32
CA LEU A 60 -3.00 -0.59 -0.19
C LEU A 60 -2.88 0.42 -1.33
N GLY A 61 -3.92 0.55 -2.16
CA GLY A 61 -4.02 1.58 -3.18
C GLY A 61 -3.98 2.96 -2.56
N ASP A 62 -4.85 3.22 -1.57
CA ASP A 62 -4.89 4.50 -0.85
C ASP A 62 -3.53 4.80 -0.21
N LEU A 63 -2.93 3.83 0.49
CA LEU A 63 -1.62 4.00 1.13
C LEU A 63 -0.50 4.33 0.13
N PHE A 64 -0.48 3.64 -1.01
CA PHE A 64 0.50 3.89 -2.07
C PHE A 64 0.30 5.28 -2.69
N LEU A 65 -0.95 5.65 -2.99
CA LEU A 65 -1.29 6.93 -3.56
C LEU A 65 -1.00 8.08 -2.59
N SER A 66 -1.31 7.94 -1.29
CA SER A 66 -0.95 8.95 -0.28
C SER A 66 0.55 9.17 -0.20
N LYS A 67 1.37 8.12 -0.35
CA LYS A 67 2.83 8.29 -0.41
C LYS A 67 3.24 9.10 -1.63
N LEU A 68 2.66 8.83 -2.81
CA LEU A 68 2.94 9.61 -4.01
C LEU A 68 2.47 11.05 -3.87
N ASP A 69 1.29 11.26 -3.29
CA ASP A 69 0.71 12.57 -3.06
C ASP A 69 1.62 13.43 -2.16
N ASN A 70 2.16 12.87 -1.08
CA ASN A 70 3.14 13.54 -0.23
C ASN A 70 4.43 13.92 -0.97
N ILE A 71 4.91 13.06 -1.89
CA ILE A 71 6.09 13.35 -2.71
C ILE A 71 5.79 14.50 -3.67
N VAL A 72 4.65 14.43 -4.36
CA VAL A 72 4.21 15.47 -5.31
C VAL A 72 4.01 16.79 -4.58
N ALA A 73 3.35 16.79 -3.42
CA ALA A 73 3.17 17.98 -2.59
C ALA A 73 4.51 18.64 -2.23
N GLY A 74 5.48 17.86 -1.74
CA GLY A 74 6.81 18.37 -1.41
C GLY A 74 7.57 18.92 -2.64
N CYS A 75 7.35 18.38 -3.83
CA CYS A 75 7.92 18.94 -5.06
C CYS A 75 7.24 20.25 -5.49
N LEU A 76 5.97 20.44 -5.13
CA LEU A 76 5.15 21.58 -5.50
C LEU A 76 5.20 22.73 -4.48
N ASP A 77 5.71 22.52 -3.27
CA ASP A 77 5.75 23.51 -2.18
C ASP A 77 6.38 24.87 -2.57
N ASN A 78 7.20 24.92 -3.62
CA ASN A 78 7.82 26.16 -4.13
C ASN A 78 7.40 26.52 -5.56
N MET A 79 6.37 25.85 -6.12
CA MET A 79 5.90 26.10 -7.48
C MET A 79 4.68 27.01 -7.47
N THR A 80 4.73 28.07 -8.28
CA THR A 80 3.55 28.91 -8.53
C THR A 80 2.61 28.19 -9.48
N VAL A 81 1.51 27.65 -8.95
CA VAL A 81 0.47 27.00 -9.76
C VAL A 81 -0.37 28.07 -10.46
N VAL A 82 -0.43 28.03 -11.79
CA VAL A 82 -1.24 28.95 -12.60
C VAL A 82 -2.38 28.18 -13.24
N ARG A 83 -3.62 28.66 -13.10
CA ARG A 83 -4.78 28.05 -13.77
C ARG A 83 -4.68 28.33 -15.26
N VAL A 84 -4.51 27.28 -16.06
CA VAL A 84 -4.63 27.38 -17.53
C VAL A 84 -6.12 27.38 -17.87
N VAL A 85 -6.58 28.49 -18.45
CA VAL A 85 -7.93 28.59 -19.03
C VAL A 85 -7.76 28.36 -20.53
N VAL A 86 -8.28 27.23 -21.02
CA VAL A 86 -8.34 26.88 -22.45
C VAL A 86 -9.68 27.29 -23.01
#